data_AF-A0A3D4Q3W8-F1
#
_entry.id   AF-A0A3D4Q3W8-F1
#
_cell.length_a   1.000
_cell.length_b   1.000
_cell.length_c   1.000
_cell.angle_alpha   90.00
_cell.angle_beta   90.00
_cell.angle_gamma   90.00
#
_symmetry.space_group_name_H-M   'P 1'
#
loop_
_entity.id
_entity.type
_entity.pdbx_description
1 polymer ?
#
loop_
_entity_poly.entity_id
_entity_poly.type
_entity_poly.pdbx_seq_one_letter_code
_entity_poly.pdbx_strand_id
1 'polypeptide(L)'
;MSCSYVVTNSWGSGFTGAIRVTNTGTGTKSGWTATWQYSGSNRVTSSWNTNLSGSNPYTATNVSWNGNIGAGQTVEFGFQANTNGGSIEMPAVTCR
;
A
#
# COMPACT_ATOMS: atom_id res chain seq x y z
N MET A 1 -10.76 8.99 -3.94
CA MET A 1 -9.48 8.60 -3.31
C MET A 1 -8.49 8.38 -4.42
N SER A 2 -7.23 8.72 -4.17
CA SER A 2 -6.11 8.38 -5.04
C SER A 2 -5.11 7.56 -4.23
N CYS A 3 -4.42 6.63 -4.89
CA CYS A 3 -3.35 5.86 -4.28
C CYS A 3 -2.13 5.80 -5.15
N SER A 4 -0.96 5.88 -4.52
CA SER A 4 0.32 5.74 -5.18
C SER A 4 1.19 4.71 -4.46
N TYR A 5 1.89 3.93 -5.25
CA TYR A 5 2.86 2.93 -4.80
C TYR A 5 4.26 3.50 -4.97
N VAL A 6 5.04 3.52 -3.89
CA VAL A 6 6.39 4.09 -3.87
C VAL A 6 7.35 3.06 -3.31
N VAL A 7 8.46 2.82 -4.00
CA VAL A 7 9.58 2.04 -3.45
C VAL A 7 10.49 3.03 -2.73
N THR A 8 10.66 2.87 -1.43
CA THR A 8 11.41 3.82 -0.58
C THR A 8 12.85 3.40 -0.36
N ASN A 9 13.13 2.09 -0.40
CA ASN A 9 14.49 1.55 -0.36
C ASN A 9 14.52 0.17 -1.03
N SER A 10 15.68 -0.23 -1.57
CA SER A 10 15.85 -1.55 -2.17
C SER A 10 17.27 -2.07 -2.05
N TRP A 11 17.40 -3.39 -1.91
CA TRP A 11 18.69 -4.10 -1.81
C TRP A 11 18.80 -5.28 -2.79
N GLY A 12 18.03 -5.23 -3.90
CA GLY A 12 18.06 -6.22 -4.98
C GLY A 12 17.19 -7.45 -4.71
N SER A 13 17.47 -8.21 -3.64
CA SER A 13 16.68 -9.40 -3.27
C SER A 13 15.36 -9.05 -2.56
N GLY A 14 15.24 -7.81 -2.08
CA GLY A 14 14.04 -7.27 -1.46
C GLY A 14 14.04 -5.75 -1.48
N PHE A 15 12.91 -5.19 -1.04
CA PHE A 15 12.68 -3.76 -1.00
C PHE A 15 11.66 -3.38 0.08
N THR A 16 11.74 -2.12 0.49
CA THR A 16 10.70 -1.46 1.28
C THR A 16 9.85 -0.61 0.35
N GLY A 17 8.53 -0.76 0.46
CA GLY A 17 7.56 0.05 -0.25
C GLY A 17 6.62 0.77 0.71
N ALA A 18 5.97 1.80 0.19
CA ALA A 18 4.92 2.55 0.85
C ALA A 18 3.75 2.75 -0.12
N ILE A 19 2.53 2.70 0.40
CA ILE A 19 1.34 3.11 -0.32
C ILE A 19 0.77 4.34 0.39
N ARG A 20 0.60 5.40 -0.40
CA ARG A 20 -0.03 6.64 0.03
C ARG A 20 -1.48 6.62 -0.39
N VAL A 21 -2.38 6.87 0.55
CA VAL A 21 -3.82 6.98 0.33
C VAL A 21 -4.23 8.43 0.55
N THR A 22 -4.61 9.12 -0.53
CA THR A 22 -5.01 10.52 -0.51
C THR A 22 -6.52 10.65 -0.67
N ASN A 23 -7.16 11.40 0.24
CA ASN A 23 -8.56 11.76 0.09
C ASN A 23 -8.71 12.97 -0.84
N THR A 24 -9.01 12.69 -2.10
CA THR A 24 -9.26 13.70 -3.14
C THR A 24 -10.71 14.22 -3.17
N GLY A 25 -11.55 13.82 -2.20
CA GLY A 25 -12.92 14.32 -2.06
C GLY A 25 -12.99 15.62 -1.25
N THR A 26 -14.21 16.09 -1.01
CA THR A 26 -14.50 17.35 -0.30
C THR A 26 -14.85 17.18 1.18
N GLY A 27 -15.05 15.93 1.65
CA GLY A 27 -15.39 15.62 3.04
C GLY A 27 -14.45 14.58 3.64
N THR A 28 -14.45 14.48 4.97
CA THR A 28 -13.69 13.46 5.69
C THR A 28 -14.18 12.07 5.30
N LYS A 29 -13.24 11.18 5.00
CA LYS A 29 -13.52 9.76 4.80
C LYS A 29 -13.10 8.96 6.03
N SER A 30 -13.99 8.08 6.48
CA SER A 30 -13.74 7.14 7.56
C SER A 30 -13.55 5.75 6.99
N GLY A 31 -12.35 5.21 7.23
CA GLY A 31 -11.87 3.97 6.65
C GLY A 31 -11.26 4.19 5.27
N TRP A 32 -10.25 3.37 4.97
CA TRP A 32 -9.69 3.24 3.64
C TRP A 32 -9.40 1.78 3.33
N THR A 33 -9.48 1.44 2.06
CA THR A 33 -9.04 0.15 1.55
C THR A 33 -8.17 0.37 0.33
N ALA A 34 -7.00 -0.27 0.31
CA ALA A 34 -6.08 -0.28 -0.82
C ALA A 34 -5.87 -1.72 -1.31
N THR A 35 -6.00 -1.94 -2.61
CA THR A 35 -5.83 -3.26 -3.23
C THR A 35 -4.83 -3.18 -4.37
N TRP A 36 -3.92 -4.14 -4.43
CA TRP A 36 -2.97 -4.28 -5.52
C TRP A 36 -2.60 -5.75 -5.72
N GLN A 37 -1.98 -6.02 -6.85
CA GLN A 37 -1.42 -7.34 -7.17
C GLN A 37 -0.09 -7.17 -7.89
N TYR A 38 0.86 -8.05 -7.61
CA TYR A 38 2.06 -8.21 -8.41
C TYR A 38 1.77 -9.17 -9.55
N SER A 39 2.23 -8.85 -10.76
CA SER A 39 2.16 -9.74 -11.92
C SER A 39 3.32 -10.72 -11.95
N GLY A 40 4.45 -10.35 -11.32
CA GLY A 40 5.63 -11.18 -11.21
C GLY A 40 5.74 -11.93 -9.89
N SER A 41 7.00 -12.12 -9.49
CA SER A 41 7.39 -12.94 -8.34
C SER A 41 7.41 -12.19 -7.02
N ASN A 42 7.20 -10.86 -7.02
CA ASN A 42 7.29 -10.07 -5.80
C ASN A 42 6.25 -10.48 -4.76
N ARG A 43 6.65 -10.64 -3.50
CA ARG A 43 5.72 -11.00 -2.40
C ARG A 43 6.02 -10.17 -1.16
N VAL A 44 4.97 -9.60 -0.57
CA VAL A 44 5.05 -8.90 0.71
C VAL A 44 5.41 -9.89 1.81
N THR A 45 6.38 -9.54 2.65
CA THR A 45 6.85 -10.33 3.78
C THR A 45 6.40 -9.77 5.13
N SER A 46 6.26 -8.44 5.23
CA SER A 46 5.78 -7.77 6.44
C SER A 46 5.16 -6.41 6.08
N SER A 47 4.29 -5.90 6.95
CA SER A 47 3.62 -4.61 6.78
C SER A 47 3.42 -3.92 8.13
N TRP A 48 3.32 -2.59 8.11
CA TRP A 48 3.03 -1.77 9.28
C TRP A 48 2.03 -0.66 8.93
N ASN A 49 1.38 -0.10 9.94
CA ASN A 49 0.33 0.93 9.81
C ASN A 49 -0.87 0.50 8.94
N THR A 50 -1.07 -0.81 8.76
CA THR A 50 -2.19 -1.37 8.01
C THR A 50 -2.53 -2.77 8.52
N ASN A 51 -3.80 -3.16 8.36
CA ASN A 51 -4.21 -4.56 8.39
C ASN A 51 -4.15 -5.11 6.97
N LEU A 52 -3.09 -5.86 6.67
CA LEU A 52 -2.88 -6.50 5.38
C LEU A 52 -3.45 -7.92 5.37
N SER A 53 -4.15 -8.26 4.29
CA SER A 53 -4.72 -9.59 4.05
C SER A 53 -4.48 -10.04 2.60
N GLY A 54 -4.59 -11.35 2.37
CA GLY A 54 -4.32 -11.96 1.07
C GLY A 54 -2.85 -12.29 0.84
N SER A 55 -2.59 -13.05 -0.21
CA SER A 55 -1.26 -13.56 -0.58
C SER A 55 -0.96 -13.30 -2.06
N ASN A 56 -1.38 -12.12 -2.56
CA ASN A 56 -1.47 -11.71 -3.96
C ASN A 56 -2.74 -12.26 -4.68
N PRO A 57 -3.80 -11.46 -4.88
CA PRO A 57 -3.89 -10.02 -4.61
C PRO A 57 -3.85 -9.69 -3.12
N TYR A 58 -3.38 -8.50 -2.80
CA TYR A 58 -3.32 -7.96 -1.45
C TYR A 58 -4.45 -6.96 -1.22
N THR A 59 -4.99 -6.99 0.00
CA THR A 59 -5.95 -5.99 0.49
C THR A 59 -5.46 -5.42 1.81
N ALA A 60 -5.15 -4.13 1.82
CA ALA A 60 -4.75 -3.35 2.98
C ALA A 60 -5.92 -2.48 3.47
N THR A 61 -6.15 -2.49 4.77
CA THR A 61 -7.14 -1.63 5.42
C THR A 61 -6.52 -0.80 6.54
N ASN A 62 -7.20 0.28 6.93
CA ASN A 62 -6.73 1.13 8.01
C ASN A 62 -6.64 0.39 9.35
N VAL A 63 -5.70 0.84 10.17
CA VAL A 63 -5.71 0.58 11.61
C VAL A 63 -6.54 1.65 12.32
N SER A 64 -6.75 1.50 13.63
CA SER A 64 -7.65 2.36 14.41
C SER A 64 -7.31 3.85 14.32
N TRP A 65 -6.02 4.19 14.31
CA TRP A 65 -5.56 5.59 14.39
C TRP A 65 -5.40 6.29 13.03
N ASN A 66 -5.36 5.57 11.90
CA ASN A 66 -5.23 6.16 10.56
C ASN A 66 -6.46 5.95 9.66
N GLY A 67 -7.62 5.63 10.25
CA GLY A 67 -8.86 5.42 9.51
C GLY A 67 -9.49 6.71 8.97
N ASN A 68 -9.31 7.84 9.64
CA ASN A 68 -9.94 9.09 9.24
C ASN A 68 -8.99 9.94 8.39
N ILE A 69 -9.42 10.26 7.17
CA ILE A 69 -8.65 11.09 6.23
C ILE A 69 -9.50 12.31 5.87
N GLY A 70 -9.10 13.49 6.33
CA GLY A 70 -9.74 14.76 5.93
C GLY A 70 -9.58 15.04 4.44
N ALA A 71 -10.37 15.98 3.91
CA ALA A 71 -10.25 16.39 2.51
C ALA A 71 -8.83 16.91 2.21
N GLY A 72 -8.22 16.44 1.12
CA GLY A 72 -6.84 16.75 0.73
C GLY A 72 -5.75 16.08 1.57
N GLN A 73 -6.10 15.39 2.66
CA GLN A 73 -5.12 14.71 3.49
C GLN A 73 -4.67 13.39 2.89
N THR A 74 -3.48 12.96 3.30
CA THR A 74 -2.87 11.69 2.90
C THR A 74 -2.46 10.92 4.13
N VAL A 75 -2.74 9.63 4.13
CA VAL A 75 -2.17 8.66 5.07
C VAL A 75 -1.25 7.72 4.31
N GLU A 76 -0.27 7.15 5.00
CA GLU A 76 0.71 6.24 4.41
C GLU A 76 0.84 4.99 5.27
N PHE A 77 0.94 3.85 4.61
CA PHE A 77 1.37 2.60 5.23
C PHE A 77 2.55 2.03 4.45
N GLY A 78 3.37 1.24 5.15
CA GLY A 78 4.57 0.66 4.58
C GLY A 78 4.57 -0.86 4.64
N PHE A 79 5.39 -1.46 3.80
CA PHE A 79 5.60 -2.90 3.75
C PHE A 79 6.99 -3.22 3.25
N GLN A 80 7.46 -4.42 3.59
CA GLN A 80 8.64 -5.03 3.00
C GLN A 80 8.20 -6.14 2.05
N ALA A 81 8.90 -6.29 0.93
CA ALA A 81 8.66 -7.36 -0.03
C ALA A 81 9.98 -7.96 -0.54
N ASN A 82 9.93 -9.23 -0.88
CA ASN A 82 11.01 -9.92 -1.59
C ASN A 82 10.73 -9.90 -3.08
N THR A 83 11.79 -9.82 -3.88
CA THR A 83 11.68 -9.90 -5.34
C THR A 83 11.57 -11.33 -5.85
N ASN A 84 12.00 -12.31 -5.05
CA ASN A 84 12.01 -13.74 -5.37
C ASN A 84 12.69 -14.02 -6.74
N GLY A 85 13.78 -13.32 -7.01
CA GLY A 85 14.56 -13.45 -8.25
C GLY A 85 14.04 -12.63 -9.43
N GLY A 86 12.90 -11.95 -9.28
CA GLY A 86 12.37 -11.01 -10.27
C GLY A 86 12.87 -9.56 -10.10
N SER A 87 12.31 -8.66 -10.90
CA SER A 87 12.53 -7.22 -10.78
C SER A 87 11.54 -6.58 -9.80
N ILE A 88 11.93 -5.44 -9.21
CA ILE A 88 11.01 -4.65 -8.38
C ILE A 88 9.86 -4.15 -9.25
N GLU A 89 8.63 -4.34 -8.75
CA GLU A 89 7.39 -3.97 -9.42
C GLU A 89 6.71 -2.82 -8.65
N MET A 90 6.10 -1.91 -9.40
CA MET A 90 5.28 -0.81 -8.88
C MET A 90 3.87 -0.93 -9.47
N PRO A 91 3.05 -1.87 -8.99
CA PRO A 91 1.72 -2.09 -9.56
C PRO A 91 0.78 -0.91 -9.29
N ALA A 92 -0.24 -0.78 -10.15
CA ALA A 92 -1.33 0.14 -9.90
C ALA A 92 -2.09 -0.26 -8.63
N VAL A 93 -2.45 0.73 -7.82
CA VAL A 93 -3.20 0.54 -6.57
C VAL A 93 -4.59 1.12 -6.75
N THR A 94 -5.60 0.30 -6.47
CA THR A 94 -6.99 0.77 -6.41
C THR A 94 -7.36 1.07 -4.97
N CYS A 95 -8.03 2.20 -4.73
CA CYS A 95 -8.43 2.61 -3.40
C CYS A 95 -9.85 3.17 -3.34
N ARG A 96 -10.51 2.96 -2.20
CA ARG A 96 -11.88 3.44 -1.95
C ARG A 96 -12.04 4.03 -0.57
#